data_AF-A0A2G8JEE8-F1
#
_entry.id   AF-A0A2G8JEE8-F1
#
_cell.length_a   1.000
_cell.length_b   1.000
_cell.length_c   1.000
_cell.angle_alpha   90.00
_cell.angle_beta   90.00
_cell.angle_gamma   90.00
#
_symmetry.space_group_name_H-M   'P 1'
#
loop_
_entity.id
_entity.type
_entity.pdbx_description
1 polymer ?
#
loop_
_entity_poly.entity_id
_entity_poly.type
_entity_poly.pdbx_seq_one_letter_code
_entity_poly.pdbx_strand_id
1 'polypeptide(L)'
;MAVVVKEDAGVLQSPGHPDLGASPPATTSASTSRVLQASGERSARAPLKKRKRLSAFDVSQMVVQRNIKTRTELLALAEMQKREGKTDLAEFVVNRGQKCVAEAIEARGNYTTPRVSWSRKETRPEILDSFKGQPCVPGCNGLWSNIAEDILRRNDIPAGTFKRAVVDVLEKGRGKYRKFL
;
A
#
# COMPACT_ATOMS: atom_id res chain seq x y z
N MET A 1 -7.41 -42.86 29.03
CA MET A 1 -8.61 -42.63 29.84
C MET A 1 -9.78 -42.43 28.89
N ALA A 2 -10.76 -43.33 28.88
CA ALA A 2 -11.93 -43.23 28.03
C ALA A 2 -13.05 -42.53 28.80
N VAL A 3 -13.70 -41.53 28.19
CA VAL A 3 -14.83 -40.81 28.79
C VAL A 3 -16.11 -41.55 28.43
N VAL A 4 -16.88 -41.95 29.43
CA VAL A 4 -18.21 -42.56 29.27
C VAL A 4 -19.22 -41.43 29.15
N VAL A 5 -19.93 -41.36 28.02
CA VAL A 5 -21.06 -40.43 27.83
C VAL A 5 -22.33 -41.20 28.16
N LYS A 6 -23.13 -40.66 29.10
CA LYS A 6 -24.49 -41.16 29.34
C LYS A 6 -25.43 -40.50 28.34
N GLU A 7 -26.18 -41.31 27.61
CA GLU A 7 -27.26 -40.85 26.73
C GLU A 7 -28.58 -40.90 27.50
N ASP A 8 -29.26 -39.75 27.63
CA ASP A 8 -30.62 -39.70 28.15
C ASP A 8 -31.60 -40.11 27.03
N ALA A 9 -32.35 -41.18 27.25
CA ALA A 9 -33.13 -41.87 26.22
C ALA A 9 -34.48 -41.21 25.88
N GLY A 10 -34.83 -40.06 26.47
CA GLY A 10 -36.14 -39.46 26.21
C GLY A 10 -36.27 -38.01 26.66
N VAL A 11 -37.00 -37.23 25.86
CA VAL A 11 -37.37 -35.85 26.16
C VAL A 11 -38.75 -35.84 26.81
N LEU A 12 -38.85 -35.37 28.05
CA LEU A 12 -40.13 -35.07 28.69
C LEU A 12 -40.67 -33.76 28.11
N GLN A 13 -41.82 -33.81 27.44
CA GLN A 13 -42.53 -32.62 26.96
C GLN A 13 -43.66 -32.27 27.91
N SER A 14 -43.76 -30.99 28.30
CA SER A 14 -44.82 -30.48 29.16
C SER A 14 -46.17 -30.43 28.43
N PRO A 15 -47.31 -30.61 29.13
CA PRO A 15 -48.64 -30.50 28.53
C PRO A 15 -48.86 -29.11 27.91
N GLY A 16 -49.22 -29.06 26.63
CA GLY A 16 -49.48 -27.81 25.90
C GLY A 16 -48.31 -27.29 25.04
N HIS A 17 -47.18 -27.99 24.97
CA HIS A 17 -46.12 -27.66 24.03
C HIS A 17 -46.54 -28.01 22.59
N PRO A 18 -46.37 -27.12 21.60
CA PRO A 18 -46.66 -27.45 20.21
C PRO A 18 -45.76 -28.60 19.73
N ASP A 19 -46.34 -29.55 19.00
CA ASP A 19 -45.59 -30.68 18.44
C ASP A 19 -44.63 -30.18 17.34
N LEU A 20 -43.33 -30.11 17.68
CA LEU A 20 -42.28 -29.70 16.75
C LEU A 20 -41.78 -30.85 15.86
N GLY A 21 -42.31 -32.08 16.02
CA GLY A 21 -41.93 -33.23 15.19
C GLY A 21 -42.58 -33.21 13.80
N ALA A 22 -43.73 -32.55 13.66
CA ALA A 22 -44.52 -32.55 12.42
C ALA A 22 -44.04 -31.58 11.35
N SER A 23 -43.14 -30.64 11.68
CA SER A 23 -42.68 -29.63 10.73
C SER A 23 -41.18 -29.41 10.85
N PRO A 24 -40.43 -29.52 9.74
CA PRO A 24 -39.01 -29.21 9.76
C PRO A 24 -38.82 -27.75 10.23
N PRO A 25 -37.78 -27.46 11.05
CA PRO A 25 -37.56 -26.11 11.55
C PRO A 25 -37.48 -25.11 10.38
N ALA A 26 -37.91 -23.87 10.57
CA ALA A 26 -37.90 -22.85 9.52
C ALA A 26 -36.49 -22.57 8.93
N THR A 27 -35.44 -23.09 9.56
CA THR A 27 -34.05 -23.03 9.10
C THR A 27 -33.69 -24.13 8.11
N THR A 28 -34.56 -25.11 7.86
CA THR A 28 -34.31 -26.25 6.97
C THR A 28 -33.97 -25.78 5.55
N SER A 29 -34.54 -24.68 5.07
CA SER A 29 -34.20 -24.07 3.77
C SER A 29 -32.73 -23.62 3.67
N ALA A 30 -32.13 -23.15 4.78
CA ALA A 30 -30.72 -22.77 4.83
C ALA A 30 -29.80 -24.00 4.96
N SER A 31 -30.28 -25.06 5.61
CA SER A 31 -29.57 -26.34 5.74
C SER A 31 -29.58 -27.13 4.42
N THR A 32 -30.72 -27.21 3.72
CA THR A 32 -30.85 -27.89 2.42
C THR A 32 -30.06 -27.20 1.32
N SER A 33 -29.96 -25.86 1.35
CA SER A 33 -29.11 -25.13 0.39
C SER A 33 -27.62 -25.38 0.59
N ARG A 34 -27.16 -25.75 1.80
CA ARG A 34 -25.79 -26.26 2.01
C ARG A 34 -25.62 -27.70 1.53
N VAL A 35 -26.61 -28.56 1.75
CA VAL A 35 -26.59 -29.95 1.29
C VAL A 35 -26.62 -30.04 -0.24
N LEU A 36 -27.47 -29.26 -0.92
CA LEU A 36 -27.54 -29.17 -2.40
C LEU A 36 -26.28 -28.56 -3.04
N GLN A 37 -25.42 -27.90 -2.27
CA GLN A 37 -24.10 -27.50 -2.76
C GLN A 37 -23.06 -28.64 -2.64
N ALA A 38 -23.28 -29.61 -1.73
CA ALA A 38 -22.42 -30.77 -1.52
C ALA A 38 -22.83 -31.97 -2.40
N SER A 39 -24.13 -32.19 -2.63
CA SER A 39 -24.64 -33.14 -3.63
C SER A 39 -24.75 -32.42 -4.98
N GLY A 40 -23.77 -32.66 -5.84
CA GLY A 40 -23.52 -31.96 -7.11
C GLY A 40 -24.58 -32.10 -8.22
N GLU A 41 -25.88 -32.06 -7.91
CA GLU A 41 -26.95 -31.97 -8.91
C GLU A 41 -27.31 -30.51 -9.18
N ARG A 42 -26.36 -29.80 -9.79
CA ARG A 42 -26.70 -28.56 -10.51
C ARG A 42 -27.04 -28.95 -11.94
N SER A 43 -28.30 -28.73 -12.31
CA SER A 43 -28.73 -28.57 -13.69
C SER A 43 -27.66 -27.75 -14.44
N ALA A 44 -27.07 -28.36 -15.47
CA ALA A 44 -25.89 -27.88 -16.19
C ALA A 44 -26.18 -26.65 -17.08
N ARG A 45 -26.74 -25.58 -16.51
CA ARG A 45 -26.60 -24.26 -17.09
C ARG A 45 -25.26 -23.71 -16.64
N ALA A 46 -24.30 -23.78 -17.55
CA ALA A 46 -23.02 -23.10 -17.40
C ALA A 46 -23.29 -21.65 -16.92
N PRO A 47 -22.68 -21.20 -15.82
CA PRO A 47 -22.84 -19.81 -15.39
C PRO A 47 -22.38 -18.92 -16.55
N LEU A 48 -23.27 -18.03 -17.02
CA LEU A 48 -22.89 -17.02 -18.01
C LEU A 48 -21.64 -16.31 -17.49
N LYS A 49 -20.55 -16.40 -18.24
CA LYS A 49 -19.30 -15.70 -17.94
C LYS A 49 -19.63 -14.21 -17.88
N LYS A 50 -19.74 -13.65 -16.66
CA LYS A 50 -19.96 -12.21 -16.47
C LYS A 50 -18.82 -11.49 -17.18
N ARG A 51 -19.14 -10.61 -18.13
CA ARG A 51 -18.13 -9.79 -18.81
C ARG A 51 -17.39 -8.97 -17.75
N LYS A 52 -16.06 -8.99 -17.80
CA LYS A 52 -15.21 -8.26 -16.85
C LYS A 52 -15.35 -6.77 -17.15
N ARG A 53 -16.03 -6.03 -16.29
CA ARG A 53 -16.15 -4.56 -16.38
C ARG A 53 -14.80 -3.91 -16.08
N LEU A 54 -14.51 -2.80 -16.76
CA LEU A 54 -13.35 -1.98 -16.45
C LEU A 54 -13.40 -1.48 -15.00
N SER A 55 -12.29 -1.62 -14.30
CA SER A 55 -12.08 -1.03 -12.98
C SER A 55 -11.54 0.38 -13.10
N ALA A 56 -11.62 1.17 -12.01
CA ALA A 56 -10.99 2.49 -11.97
C ALA A 56 -9.48 2.41 -12.18
N PHE A 57 -8.85 1.31 -11.75
CA PHE A 57 -7.45 1.05 -11.99
C PHE A 57 -7.15 0.87 -13.48
N ASP A 58 -7.91 0.04 -14.19
CA ASP A 58 -7.72 -0.18 -15.64
C ASP A 58 -7.83 1.15 -16.41
N VAL A 59 -8.83 1.97 -16.07
CA VAL A 59 -9.03 3.29 -16.69
C VAL A 59 -7.88 4.25 -16.34
N SER A 60 -7.39 4.23 -15.09
CA SER A 60 -6.24 5.06 -14.70
C SER A 60 -4.96 4.70 -15.47
N GLN A 61 -4.73 3.40 -15.74
CA GLN A 61 -3.60 2.97 -16.56
C GLN A 61 -3.75 3.43 -18.01
N MET A 62 -4.97 3.35 -18.57
CA MET A 62 -5.25 3.88 -19.91
C MET A 62 -5.03 5.39 -20.00
N VAL A 63 -5.45 6.15 -18.99
CA VAL A 63 -5.21 7.60 -18.89
C VAL A 63 -3.72 7.90 -18.91
N VAL A 64 -2.92 7.20 -18.10
CA VAL A 64 -1.45 7.36 -18.06
C VAL A 64 -0.84 7.03 -19.42
N GLN A 65 -1.17 5.87 -19.98
CA GLN A 65 -0.58 5.36 -21.23
C GLN A 65 -0.88 6.26 -22.43
N ARG A 66 -2.09 6.83 -22.50
CA ARG A 66 -2.54 7.69 -23.61
C ARG A 66 -2.43 9.19 -23.29
N ASN A 67 -1.87 9.54 -22.13
CA ASN A 67 -1.73 10.91 -21.63
C ASN A 67 -3.02 11.74 -21.70
N ILE A 68 -4.14 11.13 -21.26
CA ILE A 68 -5.45 11.78 -21.22
C ILE A 68 -5.45 12.82 -20.10
N LYS A 69 -5.79 14.06 -20.42
CA LYS A 69 -5.74 15.19 -19.48
C LYS A 69 -7.11 15.59 -18.96
N THR A 70 -8.15 15.35 -19.75
CA THR A 70 -9.48 15.91 -19.50
C THR A 70 -10.56 14.84 -19.65
N ARG A 71 -11.71 15.07 -19.02
CA ARG A 71 -12.89 14.19 -19.15
C ARG A 71 -13.39 14.14 -20.60
N THR A 72 -13.29 15.25 -21.32
CA THR A 72 -13.68 15.35 -22.74
C THR A 72 -12.81 14.47 -23.63
N GLU A 73 -11.50 14.42 -23.41
CA GLU A 73 -10.60 13.49 -24.11
C GLU A 73 -10.94 12.03 -23.79
N LEU A 74 -11.26 11.71 -22.54
CA LEU A 74 -11.68 10.36 -22.15
C LEU A 74 -13.01 9.96 -22.82
N LEU A 75 -13.96 10.89 -22.94
CA LEU A 75 -15.21 10.69 -23.66
C LEU A 75 -14.99 10.52 -25.17
N ALA A 76 -14.11 11.31 -25.77
CA ALA A 76 -13.75 11.17 -27.18
C ALA A 76 -13.15 9.78 -27.46
N LEU A 77 -12.28 9.29 -26.56
CA LEU A 77 -11.74 7.93 -26.62
C LEU A 77 -12.85 6.88 -26.47
N ALA A 78 -13.81 7.08 -25.57
CA ALA A 78 -14.94 6.17 -25.39
C ALA A 78 -15.83 6.10 -26.64
N GLU A 79 -16.12 7.23 -27.29
CA GLU A 79 -16.91 7.25 -28.52
C GLU A 79 -16.17 6.59 -29.70
N MET A 80 -14.86 6.81 -29.80
CA MET A 80 -14.02 6.13 -30.79
C MET A 80 -14.04 4.60 -30.59
N GLN A 81 -13.87 4.13 -29.35
CA GLN A 81 -13.94 2.70 -29.02
C GLN A 81 -15.33 2.11 -29.27
N LYS A 82 -16.40 2.88 -29.02
CA LYS A 82 -17.77 2.46 -29.28
C LYS A 82 -18.02 2.23 -30.78
N ARG A 83 -17.43 3.05 -31.68
CA ARG A 83 -17.47 2.80 -33.14
C ARG A 83 -16.78 1.50 -33.53
N GLU A 84 -15.75 1.09 -32.80
CA GLU A 84 -15.07 -0.21 -32.95
C GLU A 84 -15.79 -1.36 -32.23
N GLY A 85 -16.96 -1.12 -31.62
CA GLY A 85 -17.73 -2.12 -30.86
C GLY A 85 -17.26 -2.36 -29.41
N LYS A 86 -16.25 -1.61 -28.94
CA LYS A 86 -15.74 -1.67 -27.56
C LYS A 86 -16.49 -0.66 -26.69
N THR A 87 -17.52 -1.11 -25.99
CA THR A 87 -18.38 -0.24 -25.17
C THR A 87 -17.97 -0.13 -23.71
N ASP A 88 -16.96 -0.89 -23.26
CA ASP A 88 -16.62 -1.01 -21.84
C ASP A 88 -16.22 0.34 -21.21
N LEU A 89 -15.47 1.17 -21.94
CA LEU A 89 -15.06 2.50 -21.45
C LEU A 89 -16.24 3.47 -21.37
N ALA A 90 -17.15 3.42 -22.35
CA ALA A 90 -18.36 4.22 -22.33
C ALA A 90 -19.28 3.80 -21.17
N GLU A 91 -19.45 2.49 -20.96
CA GLU A 91 -20.19 1.94 -19.84
C GLU A 91 -19.56 2.37 -18.50
N PHE A 92 -18.23 2.38 -18.39
CA PHE A 92 -17.54 2.86 -17.20
C PHE A 92 -17.85 4.33 -16.92
N VAL A 93 -17.69 5.22 -17.91
CA VAL A 93 -17.89 6.67 -17.73
C VAL A 93 -19.34 7.03 -17.39
N VAL A 94 -20.31 6.26 -17.90
CA VAL A 94 -21.74 6.46 -17.60
C VAL A 94 -22.11 5.88 -16.23
N ASN A 95 -21.62 4.69 -15.90
CA ASN A 95 -22.00 4.00 -14.66
C ASN A 95 -21.20 4.46 -13.43
N ARG A 96 -20.01 5.04 -13.62
CA ARG A 96 -19.20 5.58 -12.53
C ARG A 96 -19.41 7.09 -12.46
N GLY A 97 -19.71 7.57 -11.25
CA GLY A 97 -19.92 8.99 -10.99
C GLY A 97 -18.68 9.84 -11.32
N GLN A 98 -18.91 11.14 -11.50
CA GLN A 98 -17.89 12.14 -11.86
C GLN A 98 -16.62 12.05 -11.02
N LYS A 99 -16.76 11.84 -9.70
CA LYS A 99 -15.64 11.72 -8.76
C LYS A 99 -14.67 10.60 -9.15
N CYS A 100 -15.18 9.40 -9.44
CA CYS A 100 -14.34 8.25 -9.79
C CYS A 100 -13.58 8.46 -11.11
N VAL A 101 -14.23 9.12 -12.08
CA VAL A 101 -13.61 9.45 -13.37
C VAL A 101 -12.53 10.52 -13.18
N ALA A 102 -12.77 11.54 -12.36
CA ALA A 102 -11.79 12.57 -12.04
C ALA A 102 -10.55 11.99 -11.35
N GLU A 103 -10.75 11.14 -10.34
CA GLU A 103 -9.66 10.45 -9.63
C GLU A 103 -8.82 9.57 -10.58
N ALA A 104 -9.46 8.87 -11.53
CA ALA A 104 -8.75 8.07 -12.54
C ALA A 104 -7.92 8.94 -13.50
N ILE A 105 -8.36 10.17 -13.80
CA ILE A 105 -7.61 11.14 -14.60
C ILE A 105 -6.43 11.71 -13.79
N GLU A 106 -6.67 12.05 -12.52
CA GLU A 106 -5.66 12.58 -11.59
C GLU A 106 -4.55 11.58 -11.27
N ALA A 107 -4.85 10.27 -11.31
CA ALA A 107 -3.86 9.21 -11.11
C ALA A 107 -2.61 9.37 -11.98
N ARG A 108 -2.72 10.01 -13.15
CA ARG A 108 -1.56 10.39 -13.97
C ARG A 108 -0.51 11.16 -13.18
N GLY A 109 -0.90 12.12 -12.34
CA GLY A 109 0.02 12.89 -11.51
C GLY A 109 0.86 12.00 -10.58
N ASN A 110 0.22 10.97 -10.01
CA ASN A 110 0.87 10.05 -9.07
C ASN A 110 1.90 9.11 -9.75
N TYR A 111 1.71 8.78 -11.02
CA TYR A 111 2.63 7.92 -11.78
C TYR A 111 3.70 8.70 -12.56
N THR A 112 3.46 9.99 -12.84
CA THR A 112 4.41 10.83 -13.60
C THR A 112 5.37 11.58 -12.69
N THR A 113 5.04 11.76 -11.40
CA THR A 113 6.06 12.11 -10.41
C THR A 113 7.10 10.99 -10.40
N PRO A 114 8.39 11.27 -10.69
CA PRO A 114 9.43 10.26 -10.56
C PRO A 114 9.32 9.77 -9.12
N ARG A 115 8.91 8.50 -9.02
CA ARG A 115 8.97 7.61 -7.87
C ARG A 115 9.71 8.32 -6.76
N VAL A 116 8.98 8.94 -5.82
CA VAL A 116 9.57 9.61 -4.65
C VAL A 116 10.70 8.71 -4.26
N SER A 117 11.92 9.15 -4.53
CA SER A 117 13.02 8.22 -4.47
C SER A 117 13.00 7.81 -3.02
N TRP A 118 12.80 6.53 -2.76
CA TRP A 118 13.14 5.96 -1.48
C TRP A 118 14.67 5.99 -1.39
N SER A 119 15.27 7.16 -1.62
CA SER A 119 16.64 7.48 -1.31
C SER A 119 16.69 7.31 0.17
N ARG A 120 17.45 6.30 0.61
CA ARG A 120 17.89 6.21 1.99
C ARG A 120 18.34 7.62 2.39
N LYS A 121 17.86 8.12 3.54
CA LYS A 121 18.37 9.37 4.11
C LYS A 121 19.88 9.23 4.26
N GLU A 122 20.64 10.13 3.65
CA GLU A 122 22.09 10.15 3.79
C GLU A 122 22.46 10.23 5.27
N THR A 123 23.42 9.41 5.67
CA THR A 123 23.98 9.43 7.01
C THR A 123 24.81 10.71 7.19
N ARG A 124 24.97 11.18 8.42
CA ARG A 124 25.77 12.37 8.73
C ARG A 124 27.19 12.35 8.14
N PRO A 125 27.96 11.24 8.17
CA PRO A 125 29.25 11.20 7.50
C PRO A 125 29.14 11.28 5.98
N GLU A 126 28.16 10.62 5.35
CA GLU A 126 27.94 10.72 3.89
C GLU A 126 27.65 12.17 3.47
N ILE A 127 26.86 12.90 4.26
CA ILE A 127 26.62 14.32 4.03
C ILE A 127 27.95 15.09 4.07
N LEU A 128 28.80 14.87 5.07
CA LEU A 128 30.09 15.57 5.17
C LEU A 128 31.05 15.22 4.03
N ASP A 129 31.07 13.95 3.59
CA ASP A 129 31.90 13.52 2.47
C ASP A 129 31.44 14.16 1.14
N SER A 130 30.15 14.45 0.97
CA SER A 130 29.64 15.16 -0.22
C SER A 130 30.22 16.57 -0.38
N PHE A 131 30.63 17.21 0.71
CA PHE A 131 31.26 18.54 0.71
C PHE A 131 32.79 18.50 0.55
N LYS A 132 33.40 17.31 0.49
CA LYS A 132 34.86 17.18 0.42
C LYS A 132 35.40 17.78 -0.88
N GLY A 133 36.31 18.76 -0.75
CA GLY A 133 36.93 19.45 -1.89
C GLY A 133 36.07 20.56 -2.51
N GLN A 134 34.88 20.82 -1.95
CA GLN A 134 34.08 21.98 -2.34
C GLN A 134 34.63 23.28 -1.72
N PRO A 135 34.44 24.44 -2.38
CA PRO A 135 34.85 25.72 -1.82
C PRO A 135 34.10 26.04 -0.52
N CYS A 136 34.73 26.79 0.38
CA CYS A 136 34.04 27.25 1.59
C CYS A 136 32.87 28.18 1.22
N VAL A 137 31.90 28.30 2.13
CA VAL A 137 30.78 29.23 1.97
C VAL A 137 31.26 30.67 1.78
N PRO A 138 30.55 31.51 1.00
CA PRO A 138 30.94 32.91 0.79
C PRO A 138 31.16 33.65 2.12
N GLY A 139 32.26 34.40 2.23
CA GLY A 139 32.63 35.15 3.44
C GLY A 139 33.31 34.32 4.54
N CYS A 140 33.47 33.01 4.38
CA CYS A 140 34.19 32.14 5.32
C CYS A 140 35.69 32.44 5.40
N ASN A 141 36.33 32.74 4.26
CA ASN A 141 37.77 33.01 4.13
C ASN A 141 38.70 31.97 4.79
N GLY A 142 38.22 30.72 5.00
CA GLY A 142 38.97 29.68 5.72
C GLY A 142 39.20 29.96 7.21
N LEU A 143 38.55 30.97 7.80
CA LEU A 143 38.78 31.35 9.20
C LEU A 143 38.46 30.21 10.15
N TRP A 144 37.35 29.50 9.92
CA TRP A 144 36.93 28.38 10.74
C TRP A 144 37.93 27.21 10.75
N SER A 145 38.51 26.87 9.58
CA SER A 145 39.54 25.83 9.50
C SER A 145 40.82 26.27 10.21
N ASN A 146 41.24 27.52 10.01
CA ASN A 146 42.45 28.06 10.64
C ASN A 146 42.34 28.08 12.17
N ILE A 147 41.19 28.51 12.69
CA ILE A 147 40.91 28.51 14.14
C ILE A 147 40.89 27.08 14.68
N ALA A 148 40.24 26.15 13.97
CA ALA A 148 40.20 24.75 14.39
C ALA A 148 41.60 24.12 14.45
N GLU A 149 42.43 24.36 13.43
CA GLU A 149 43.81 23.87 13.40
C GLU A 149 44.68 24.47 14.51
N ASP A 150 44.52 25.76 14.80
CA ASP A 150 45.24 26.43 15.88
C ASP A 150 44.83 25.88 17.26
N ILE A 151 43.54 25.64 17.48
CA ILE A 151 43.06 24.99 18.72
C ILE A 151 43.67 23.59 18.86
N LEU A 152 43.65 22.77 17.80
CA LEU A 152 44.23 21.43 17.84
C LEU A 152 45.73 21.46 18.14
N ARG A 153 46.45 22.39 17.51
CA ARG A 153 47.89 22.60 17.73
C ARG A 153 48.21 23.01 19.16
N ARG A 154 47.46 23.96 19.73
CA ARG A 154 47.66 24.44 21.12
C ARG A 154 47.41 23.36 22.18
N ASN A 155 46.61 22.34 21.84
CA ASN A 155 46.27 21.24 22.73
C ASN A 155 47.07 19.95 22.43
N ASP A 156 48.05 20.01 21.52
CA ASP A 156 48.84 18.86 21.07
C ASP A 156 47.98 17.68 20.57
N ILE A 157 46.87 18.00 19.87
CA ILE A 157 45.97 17.00 19.30
C ILE A 157 46.26 16.88 17.81
N PRO A 158 46.75 15.72 17.33
CA PRO A 158 46.93 15.52 15.89
C PRO A 158 45.60 15.59 15.15
N ALA A 159 45.55 16.34 14.05
CA ALA A 159 44.33 16.54 13.26
C ALA A 159 43.69 15.22 12.79
N GLY A 160 44.51 14.21 12.45
CA GLY A 160 44.03 12.89 12.09
C GLY A 160 43.29 12.17 13.23
N THR A 161 43.79 12.30 14.47
CA THR A 161 43.16 11.74 15.67
C THR A 161 41.82 12.41 15.93
N PHE A 162 41.78 13.74 15.88
CA PHE A 162 40.54 14.50 16.04
C PHE A 162 39.51 14.15 14.97
N LYS A 163 39.92 14.11 13.69
CA LYS A 163 39.04 13.75 12.58
C LYS A 163 38.41 12.36 12.78
N ARG A 164 39.21 11.37 13.17
CA ARG A 164 38.73 10.01 13.44
C ARG A 164 37.71 9.99 14.57
N ALA A 165 37.98 10.69 15.67
CA ALA A 165 37.06 10.80 16.79
C ALA A 165 35.72 11.43 16.38
N VAL A 166 35.75 12.47 15.53
CA VAL A 166 34.54 13.10 14.99
C VAL A 166 33.73 12.12 14.14
N VAL A 167 34.36 11.40 13.21
CA VAL A 167 33.68 10.39 12.39
C VAL A 167 33.06 9.29 13.26
N ASP A 168 33.82 8.76 14.23
CA ASP A 168 33.33 7.75 15.17
C ASP A 168 32.09 8.22 15.95
N VAL A 169 32.05 9.50 16.39
CA VAL A 169 30.89 10.09 17.06
C VAL A 169 29.69 10.21 16.12
N LEU A 170 29.91 10.57 14.86
CA LEU A 170 28.86 10.74 13.87
C LEU A 170 28.25 9.40 13.44
N GLU A 171 29.06 8.36 13.33
CA GLU A 171 28.62 7.00 13.01
C GLU A 171 27.93 6.32 14.19
N LYS A 172 28.55 6.38 15.38
CA LYS A 172 28.20 5.52 16.51
C LYS A 172 27.37 6.23 17.60
N GLY A 173 27.15 7.53 17.44
CA GLY A 173 26.37 8.39 18.33
C GLY A 173 27.02 8.67 19.69
N ARG A 174 26.40 9.58 20.46
CA ARG A 174 26.81 9.90 21.84
C ARG A 174 26.27 8.85 22.82
N GLY A 175 26.89 7.67 22.84
CA GLY A 175 26.58 6.64 23.83
C GLY A 175 27.09 7.02 25.23
N LYS A 176 26.36 6.63 26.29
CA LYS A 176 26.64 6.96 27.71
C LYS A 176 28.05 6.58 28.22
N TYR A 177 28.79 5.77 27.46
CA TYR A 177 30.15 5.30 27.79
C TYR A 177 31.20 5.56 26.70
N ARG A 178 30.91 6.40 25.69
CA ARG A 178 31.90 6.82 24.69
C ARG A 178 32.49 8.18 25.09
N LYS A 179 33.40 8.19 26.08
CA LYS A 179 34.22 9.39 26.35
C LYS A 179 35.34 9.42 25.32
N PHE A 180 35.24 10.35 24.37
CA PHE A 180 36.37 10.73 23.55
C PHE A 180 37.05 11.92 24.23
N LEU A 181 38.37 11.83 24.38
CA LEU A 181 39.27 12.61 25.25
C LEU A 181 39.28 12.12 26.70
#